data_AF-A0A0N7LQK1-F1
#
_entry.id   AF-A0A0N7LQK1-F1
#
_cell.length_a   1.000
_cell.length_b   1.000
_cell.length_c   1.000
_cell.angle_alpha   90.00
_cell.angle_beta   90.00
_cell.angle_gamma   90.00
#
_symmetry.space_group_name_H-M   'P 1'
#
loop_
_entity.id
_entity.type
_entity.pdbx_description
1 polymer ?
#
loop_
_entity_poly.entity_id
_entity_poly.type
_entity_poly.pdbx_seq_one_letter_code
_entity_poly.pdbx_strand_id
1 'polypeptide(L)'
;MGRHELPPETGAFFINLDRVPVRRDFMEAQFNHAGLVGAIRFGATDAQKPGVVDASGYVAGSGSRWGLTQSEIACFESHRAVWQAVVDQNLQAVAIFEDDVEMSIQAGSVISALMAAPDAFDMVKLDYSPKSLRFGPETRIAGVTVRPMLEMAPSAAAYVLSQRACQKLLNWSEKYSDHLDDFVSIPRSDWRMYQCFPAVGVQMIWSKQQDHAVKEVKVSERSQDQKTNSGLDKGPLWFRLRRELVAARRKLYWRVGGQTRLLEQGGYVGFIPCADDLSV
;
A
#
# COMPACT_ATOMS: atom_id res chain seq x y z
N MET A 1 -21.69 6.51 -15.04
CA MET A 1 -20.25 6.41 -14.68
C MET A 1 -19.43 6.48 -15.95
N GLY A 2 -18.37 7.28 -15.96
CA GLY A 2 -17.43 7.33 -17.08
C GLY A 2 -16.62 6.04 -17.14
N ARG A 3 -16.30 5.55 -18.34
CA ARG A 3 -15.30 4.48 -18.50
C ARG A 3 -13.93 5.15 -18.59
N HIS A 4 -13.02 4.72 -17.74
CA HIS A 4 -11.65 5.21 -17.69
C HIS A 4 -10.74 4.12 -18.24
N GLU A 5 -10.33 4.29 -19.49
CA GLU A 5 -9.31 3.45 -20.10
C GLU A 5 -7.94 3.82 -19.52
N LEU A 6 -7.13 2.80 -19.31
CA LEU A 6 -5.75 2.96 -18.88
C LEU A 6 -4.88 3.35 -20.06
N PRO A 7 -3.87 4.22 -19.88
CA PRO A 7 -2.88 4.51 -20.92
C PRO A 7 -2.23 3.22 -21.45
N PRO A 8 -1.75 3.20 -22.71
CA PRO A 8 -1.01 2.07 -23.26
C PRO A 8 0.16 1.67 -22.35
N GLU A 9 0.48 0.37 -22.31
CA GLU A 9 1.58 -0.17 -21.51
C GLU A 9 1.42 0.08 -20.00
N THR A 10 0.19 0.24 -19.51
CA THR A 10 -0.11 0.31 -18.06
C THR A 10 -1.15 -0.74 -17.68
N GLY A 11 -1.30 -1.02 -16.38
CA GLY A 11 -2.22 -2.06 -15.91
C GLY A 11 -2.78 -1.79 -14.51
N ALA A 12 -3.86 -2.49 -14.18
CA ALA A 12 -4.40 -2.53 -12.83
C ALA A 12 -4.53 -3.99 -12.39
N PHE A 13 -3.99 -4.32 -11.22
CA PHE A 13 -4.08 -5.64 -10.62
C PHE A 13 -4.73 -5.58 -9.24
N PHE A 14 -5.57 -6.56 -8.92
CA PHE A 14 -5.97 -6.81 -7.54
C PHE A 14 -5.55 -8.22 -7.12
N ILE A 15 -4.96 -8.30 -5.93
CA ILE A 15 -4.38 -9.51 -5.37
C ILE A 15 -5.44 -10.18 -4.50
N ASN A 16 -5.85 -11.39 -4.89
CA ASN A 16 -6.91 -12.13 -4.23
C ASN A 16 -6.58 -13.61 -4.14
N LEU A 17 -6.91 -14.24 -3.01
CA LEU A 17 -6.75 -15.69 -2.82
C LEU A 17 -7.79 -16.48 -3.62
N ASP A 18 -7.37 -17.56 -4.29
CA ASP A 18 -8.26 -18.43 -5.08
C ASP A 18 -9.43 -19.02 -4.30
N ARG A 19 -9.23 -19.28 -3.00
CA ARG A 19 -10.28 -19.83 -2.13
C ARG A 19 -11.33 -18.81 -1.67
N VAL A 20 -11.13 -17.50 -1.94
CA VAL A 20 -12.02 -16.42 -1.45
C VAL A 20 -12.70 -15.70 -2.63
N PRO A 21 -13.63 -16.38 -3.35
CA PRO A 21 -14.30 -15.80 -4.52
C PRO A 21 -15.19 -14.60 -4.14
N VAL A 22 -15.73 -14.54 -2.93
CA VAL A 22 -16.58 -13.42 -2.49
C VAL A 22 -15.81 -12.08 -2.48
N ARG A 23 -14.53 -12.10 -2.09
CA ARG A 23 -13.67 -10.90 -2.15
C ARG A 23 -13.31 -10.50 -3.59
N ARG A 24 -13.17 -11.49 -4.48
CA ARG A 24 -13.05 -11.23 -5.91
C ARG A 24 -14.28 -10.53 -6.47
N ASP A 25 -15.47 -11.06 -6.21
CA ASP A 25 -16.74 -10.48 -6.69
C ASP A 25 -16.92 -9.05 -6.16
N PHE A 26 -16.55 -8.82 -4.89
CA PHE A 26 -16.51 -7.48 -4.30
C PHE A 26 -15.58 -6.54 -5.08
N MET A 27 -14.33 -6.93 -5.33
CA MET A 27 -13.39 -6.08 -6.08
C MET A 27 -13.82 -5.82 -7.52
N GLU A 28 -14.35 -6.83 -8.22
CA GLU A 28 -14.89 -6.67 -9.57
C GLU A 28 -16.04 -5.63 -9.59
N ALA A 29 -16.90 -5.62 -8.55
CA ALA A 29 -17.91 -4.59 -8.39
C ALA A 29 -17.32 -3.19 -8.11
N GLN A 30 -16.25 -3.10 -7.31
CA GLN A 30 -15.55 -1.84 -7.01
C GLN A 30 -14.87 -1.24 -8.25
N PHE A 31 -14.22 -2.05 -9.09
CA PHE A 31 -13.64 -1.58 -10.35
C PHE A 31 -14.72 -1.07 -11.32
N ASN A 32 -15.86 -1.79 -11.41
CA ASN A 32 -17.00 -1.34 -12.19
C ASN A 32 -17.59 -0.02 -11.66
N HIS A 33 -17.69 0.13 -10.33
CA HIS A 33 -18.15 1.35 -9.67
C HIS A 33 -17.22 2.55 -9.97
N ALA A 34 -15.91 2.35 -9.87
CA ALA A 34 -14.89 3.35 -10.18
C ALA A 34 -14.77 3.66 -11.69
N GLY A 35 -15.45 2.89 -12.54
CA GLY A 35 -15.33 3.00 -13.99
C GLY A 35 -13.98 2.57 -14.55
N LEU A 36 -13.14 1.88 -13.76
CA LEU A 36 -11.83 1.42 -14.16
C LEU A 36 -11.96 0.05 -14.83
N VAL A 37 -11.85 0.03 -16.16
CA VAL A 37 -12.06 -1.19 -16.96
C VAL A 37 -10.72 -1.89 -17.18
N GLY A 38 -10.73 -3.23 -17.21
CA GLY A 38 -9.55 -4.02 -17.54
C GLY A 38 -8.63 -4.34 -16.37
N ALA A 39 -9.09 -4.17 -15.13
CA ALA A 39 -8.38 -4.69 -13.96
C ALA A 39 -8.26 -6.22 -14.04
N ILE A 40 -7.05 -6.73 -13.81
CA ILE A 40 -6.72 -8.15 -13.90
C ILE A 40 -6.57 -8.71 -12.48
N ARG A 41 -7.25 -9.81 -12.20
CA ARG A 41 -7.05 -10.55 -10.96
C ARG A 41 -5.67 -11.19 -10.94
N PHE A 42 -4.91 -10.98 -9.89
CA PHE A 42 -3.65 -11.66 -9.61
C PHE A 42 -3.84 -12.64 -8.44
N GLY A 43 -3.43 -13.90 -8.62
CA GLY A 43 -3.57 -14.92 -7.59
C GLY A 43 -2.62 -14.64 -6.42
N ALA A 44 -3.18 -14.47 -5.22
CA ALA A 44 -2.39 -14.28 -4.02
C ALA A 44 -1.67 -15.57 -3.60
N THR A 45 -0.47 -15.43 -3.06
CA THR A 45 0.25 -16.51 -2.38
C THR A 45 -0.52 -16.90 -1.13
N ASP A 46 -0.83 -18.19 -1.05
CA ASP A 46 -1.63 -18.76 0.01
C ASP A 46 -0.76 -19.22 1.18
N ALA A 47 -0.78 -18.49 2.29
CA ALA A 47 -0.03 -18.82 3.51
C ALA A 47 -0.32 -20.22 4.09
N GLN A 48 -1.45 -20.85 3.77
CA GLN A 48 -1.78 -22.20 4.23
C GLN A 48 -1.04 -23.30 3.46
N LYS A 49 -0.46 -22.98 2.30
CA LYS A 49 0.30 -23.95 1.50
C LYS A 49 1.67 -24.20 2.14
N PRO A 50 2.09 -25.46 2.30
CA PRO A 50 3.44 -25.79 2.79
C PRO A 50 4.54 -25.19 1.92
N GLY A 51 5.64 -24.76 2.55
CA GLY A 51 6.85 -24.30 1.86
C GLY A 51 6.79 -22.91 1.23
N VAL A 52 5.69 -22.16 1.42
CA VAL A 52 5.53 -20.80 0.87
C VAL A 52 6.62 -19.82 1.32
N VAL A 53 7.13 -20.00 2.54
CA VAL A 53 8.18 -19.13 3.10
C VAL A 53 9.57 -19.57 2.65
N ASP A 54 9.75 -20.84 2.27
CA ASP A 54 11.07 -21.45 2.06
C ASP A 54 11.80 -20.86 0.85
N ALA A 55 11.06 -20.36 -0.15
CA ALA A 55 11.60 -19.72 -1.35
C ALA A 55 11.47 -18.18 -1.33
N SER A 56 11.08 -17.59 -0.20
CA SER A 56 10.89 -16.15 -0.07
C SER A 56 12.20 -15.39 0.17
N GLY A 57 12.18 -14.08 -0.04
CA GLY A 57 13.27 -13.17 0.35
C GLY A 57 13.31 -12.86 1.86
N TYR A 58 12.45 -13.50 2.67
CA TYR A 58 12.32 -13.17 4.08
C TYR A 58 13.56 -13.58 4.88
N VAL A 59 14.16 -12.60 5.56
CA VAL A 59 15.31 -12.81 6.47
C VAL A 59 15.05 -12.02 7.73
N ALA A 60 14.82 -12.72 8.85
CA ALA A 60 14.49 -12.08 10.13
C ALA A 60 15.53 -11.00 10.53
N GLY A 61 15.04 -9.83 10.94
CA GLY A 61 15.87 -8.70 11.37
C GLY A 61 16.62 -7.96 10.26
N SER A 62 16.39 -8.27 8.98
CA SER A 62 17.00 -7.56 7.85
C SER A 62 16.43 -6.16 7.61
N GLY A 63 15.22 -5.89 8.11
CA GLY A 63 14.51 -4.62 8.04
C GLY A 63 14.39 -3.87 9.37
N SER A 64 13.38 -2.99 9.47
CA SER A 64 13.04 -2.25 10.69
C SER A 64 12.22 -3.07 11.70
N ARG A 65 11.65 -4.19 11.25
CA ARG A 65 10.96 -5.22 12.04
C ARG A 65 11.82 -6.49 12.13
N TRP A 66 11.56 -7.31 13.16
CA TRP A 66 12.33 -8.54 13.37
C TRP A 66 11.70 -9.73 12.63
N GLY A 67 10.49 -10.12 13.04
CA GLY A 67 9.78 -11.24 12.46
C GLY A 67 8.49 -10.83 11.76
N LEU A 68 8.13 -11.60 10.74
CA LEU A 68 6.82 -11.57 10.07
C LEU A 68 6.13 -12.93 10.25
N THR A 69 4.81 -12.90 10.30
CA THR A 69 3.99 -14.12 10.24
C THR A 69 4.03 -14.71 8.84
N GLN A 70 3.66 -15.98 8.70
CA GLN A 70 3.53 -16.62 7.39
C GLN A 70 2.52 -15.88 6.49
N SER A 71 1.44 -15.37 7.08
CA SER A 71 0.43 -14.57 6.37
C SER A 71 0.99 -13.24 5.85
N GLU A 72 1.84 -12.57 6.63
CA GLU A 72 2.50 -11.33 6.23
C GLU A 72 3.56 -11.56 5.15
N ILE A 73 4.31 -12.67 5.24
CA ILE A 73 5.26 -13.09 4.21
C ILE A 73 4.53 -13.40 2.90
N ALA A 74 3.42 -14.15 2.95
CA ALA A 74 2.63 -14.49 1.77
C ALA A 74 2.01 -13.25 1.11
N CYS A 75 1.51 -12.30 1.91
CA CYS A 75 1.05 -11.01 1.41
C CYS A 75 2.19 -10.25 0.71
N PHE A 76 3.35 -10.15 1.35
CA PHE A 76 4.52 -9.48 0.76
C PHE A 76 4.92 -10.11 -0.59
N GLU A 77 5.08 -11.44 -0.63
CA GLU A 77 5.48 -12.15 -1.86
C GLU A 77 4.41 -12.06 -2.96
N SER A 78 3.12 -11.94 -2.61
CA SER A 78 2.06 -11.70 -3.59
C SER A 78 2.24 -10.35 -4.31
N HIS A 79 2.55 -9.29 -3.57
CA HIS A 79 2.84 -7.98 -4.17
C HIS A 79 4.16 -8.00 -4.93
N ARG A 80 5.18 -8.67 -4.40
CA ARG A 80 6.48 -8.84 -5.08
C ARG A 80 6.34 -9.56 -6.42
N ALA A 81 5.47 -10.57 -6.51
CA ALA A 81 5.15 -11.24 -7.77
C ALA A 81 4.48 -10.30 -8.78
N VAL A 82 3.60 -9.39 -8.33
CA VAL A 82 3.04 -8.34 -9.20
C VAL A 82 4.14 -7.38 -9.67
N TRP A 83 5.05 -6.94 -8.80
CA TRP A 83 6.16 -6.07 -9.20
C TRP A 83 7.04 -6.74 -10.26
N GLN A 84 7.31 -8.04 -10.12
CA GLN A 84 8.07 -8.81 -11.11
C GLN A 84 7.32 -8.88 -12.45
N ALA A 85 6.03 -9.19 -12.42
CA ALA A 85 5.20 -9.25 -13.63
C ALA A 85 5.19 -7.92 -14.42
N VAL A 86 5.20 -6.79 -13.71
CA VAL A 86 5.24 -5.44 -14.31
C VAL A 86 6.56 -5.21 -15.04
N VAL A 87 7.68 -5.63 -14.45
CA VAL A 87 9.00 -5.54 -15.08
C VAL A 87 9.08 -6.48 -16.28
N ASP A 88 8.66 -7.73 -16.13
CA ASP A 88 8.72 -8.75 -17.19
C ASP A 88 7.86 -8.38 -18.41
N GLN A 89 6.71 -7.76 -18.19
CA GLN A 89 5.78 -7.31 -19.24
C GLN A 89 6.12 -5.92 -19.79
N ASN A 90 7.17 -5.29 -19.27
CA ASN A 90 7.58 -3.93 -19.63
C ASN A 90 6.46 -2.88 -19.47
N LEU A 91 5.64 -3.00 -18.41
CA LEU A 91 4.59 -2.02 -18.13
C LEU A 91 5.20 -0.75 -17.51
N GLN A 92 4.82 0.42 -18.02
CA GLN A 92 5.29 1.74 -17.57
C GLN A 92 4.77 2.11 -16.18
N ALA A 93 3.54 1.69 -15.84
CA ALA A 93 2.93 1.91 -14.55
C ALA A 93 1.87 0.84 -14.24
N VAL A 94 1.60 0.68 -12.95
CA VAL A 94 0.64 -0.29 -12.44
C VAL A 94 -0.12 0.25 -11.23
N ALA A 95 -1.43 0.00 -11.16
CA ALA A 95 -2.21 0.19 -9.94
C ALA A 95 -2.39 -1.18 -9.29
N ILE A 96 -2.08 -1.29 -8.00
CA ILE A 96 -2.11 -2.54 -7.25
C ILE A 96 -3.09 -2.38 -6.09
N PHE A 97 -3.97 -3.37 -5.93
CA PHE A 97 -5.00 -3.41 -4.90
C PHE A 97 -4.95 -4.72 -4.10
N GLU A 98 -5.25 -4.66 -2.80
CA GLU A 98 -5.70 -5.82 -2.01
C GLU A 98 -7.18 -6.13 -2.34
N ASP A 99 -7.70 -7.26 -1.88
CA ASP A 99 -9.04 -7.74 -2.21
C ASP A 99 -10.17 -7.25 -1.30
N ASP A 100 -9.90 -6.22 -0.51
CA ASP A 100 -10.84 -5.60 0.42
C ASP A 100 -10.78 -4.06 0.39
N VAL A 101 -10.68 -3.48 -0.80
CA VAL A 101 -10.68 -2.02 -1.02
C VAL A 101 -12.04 -1.54 -1.53
N GLU A 102 -12.69 -0.65 -0.77
CA GLU A 102 -13.77 0.20 -1.26
C GLU A 102 -13.17 1.37 -2.05
N MET A 103 -13.69 1.63 -3.26
CA MET A 103 -13.20 2.66 -4.16
C MET A 103 -14.23 3.77 -4.34
N SER A 104 -13.73 5.01 -4.36
CA SER A 104 -14.52 6.16 -4.81
C SER A 104 -14.89 6.03 -6.28
N ILE A 105 -16.01 6.60 -6.69
CA ILE A 105 -16.37 6.81 -8.09
C ILE A 105 -15.31 7.62 -8.87
N GLN A 106 -14.47 8.38 -8.16
CA GLN A 106 -13.37 9.17 -8.72
C GLN A 106 -12.08 8.34 -8.94
N ALA A 107 -11.99 7.12 -8.40
CA ALA A 107 -10.75 6.36 -8.43
C ALA A 107 -10.26 6.08 -9.86
N GLY A 108 -11.15 5.72 -10.79
CA GLY A 108 -10.77 5.40 -12.17
C GLY A 108 -10.11 6.57 -12.91
N SER A 109 -10.65 7.79 -12.75
CA SER A 109 -10.10 8.99 -13.39
C SER A 109 -8.75 9.38 -12.78
N VAL A 110 -8.62 9.28 -11.44
CA VAL A 110 -7.37 9.55 -10.73
C VAL A 110 -6.26 8.59 -11.16
N ILE A 111 -6.55 7.29 -11.22
CA ILE A 111 -5.57 6.28 -11.62
C ILE A 111 -5.12 6.48 -13.06
N SER A 112 -6.07 6.67 -13.99
CA SER A 112 -5.76 6.92 -15.40
C SER A 112 -4.89 8.18 -15.57
N ALA A 113 -5.20 9.26 -14.85
CA ALA A 113 -4.41 10.48 -14.87
C ALA A 113 -2.98 10.28 -14.34
N LEU A 114 -2.81 9.61 -13.19
CA LEU A 114 -1.48 9.30 -12.65
C LEU A 114 -0.67 8.46 -13.63
N MET A 115 -1.26 7.42 -14.20
CA MET A 115 -0.62 6.52 -15.16
C MET A 115 -0.21 7.21 -16.47
N ALA A 116 -0.80 8.36 -16.81
CA ALA A 116 -0.39 9.15 -17.96
C ALA A 116 0.93 9.92 -17.73
N ALA A 117 1.45 9.97 -16.49
CA ALA A 117 2.70 10.62 -16.13
C ALA A 117 3.58 9.73 -15.22
N PRO A 118 3.95 8.51 -15.66
CA PRO A 118 4.63 7.52 -14.82
C PRO A 118 6.01 8.00 -14.34
N ASP A 119 6.66 8.88 -15.09
CA ASP A 119 7.97 9.44 -14.74
C ASP A 119 7.92 10.48 -13.61
N ALA A 120 6.73 10.93 -13.20
CA ALA A 120 6.58 11.95 -12.15
C ALA A 120 6.70 11.38 -10.72
N PHE A 121 6.54 10.07 -10.55
CA PHE A 121 6.53 9.42 -9.24
C PHE A 121 7.27 8.08 -9.25
N ASP A 122 7.52 7.56 -8.05
CA ASP A 122 7.78 6.14 -7.88
C ASP A 122 6.53 5.44 -7.33
N MET A 123 5.91 6.02 -6.30
CA MET A 123 4.69 5.49 -5.71
C MET A 123 3.69 6.60 -5.43
N VAL A 124 2.41 6.35 -5.73
CA VAL A 124 1.29 7.14 -5.22
C VAL A 124 0.35 6.24 -4.43
N LYS A 125 0.28 6.44 -3.11
CA LYS A 125 -0.68 5.74 -2.25
C LYS A 125 -2.08 6.30 -2.51
N LEU A 126 -3.05 5.43 -2.75
CA LEU A 126 -4.43 5.79 -3.09
C LEU A 126 -5.37 5.65 -1.90
N ASP A 127 -5.07 4.73 -0.98
CA ASP A 127 -5.94 4.40 0.12
C ASP A 127 -5.75 5.30 1.36
N TYR A 128 -6.77 5.34 2.19
CA TYR A 128 -6.79 6.00 3.49
C TYR A 128 -5.82 5.34 4.49
N SER A 129 -5.34 6.12 5.46
CA SER A 129 -4.60 5.60 6.62
C SER A 129 -5.26 6.09 7.91
N PRO A 130 -5.55 5.20 8.89
CA PRO A 130 -6.26 5.53 10.14
C PRO A 130 -5.34 6.22 11.17
N LYS A 131 -4.45 7.11 10.70
CA LYS A 131 -3.43 7.74 11.53
C LYS A 131 -3.12 9.14 11.03
N SER A 132 -2.91 10.06 11.97
CA SER A 132 -2.33 11.37 11.67
C SER A 132 -0.87 11.24 11.24
N LEU A 133 -0.56 11.74 10.06
CA LEU A 133 0.75 11.64 9.41
C LEU A 133 1.25 13.02 8.95
N ARG A 134 2.54 13.08 8.59
CA ARG A 134 3.21 14.26 8.05
C ARG A 134 3.44 14.13 6.55
N PHE A 135 3.05 15.17 5.82
CA PHE A 135 3.21 15.27 4.38
C PHE A 135 3.85 16.60 4.01
N GLY A 136 4.56 16.60 2.88
CA GLY A 136 5.10 17.79 2.28
C GLY A 136 4.01 18.73 1.73
N PRO A 137 4.45 19.82 1.07
CA PRO A 137 3.55 20.77 0.44
C PRO A 137 2.68 20.11 -0.63
N GLU A 138 1.48 20.65 -0.84
CA GLU A 138 0.59 20.20 -1.89
C GLU A 138 1.22 20.39 -3.26
N THR A 139 1.04 19.40 -4.13
CA THR A 139 1.47 19.47 -5.53
C THR A 139 0.48 18.72 -6.41
N ARG A 140 0.73 18.71 -7.72
CA ARG A 140 -0.11 18.01 -8.69
C ARG A 140 0.72 17.14 -9.61
N ILE A 141 0.23 15.92 -9.86
CA ILE A 141 0.74 15.01 -10.88
C ILE A 141 -0.39 14.78 -11.87
N ALA A 142 -0.20 15.19 -13.13
CA ALA A 142 -1.22 15.07 -14.18
C ALA A 142 -2.61 15.58 -13.75
N GLY A 143 -2.66 16.66 -12.97
CA GLY A 143 -3.90 17.25 -12.45
C GLY A 143 -4.43 16.63 -11.14
N VAL A 144 -3.90 15.48 -10.70
CA VAL A 144 -4.25 14.85 -9.42
C VAL A 144 -3.53 15.56 -8.28
N THR A 145 -4.28 16.00 -7.28
CA THR A 145 -3.73 16.59 -6.05
C THR A 145 -3.07 15.52 -5.21
N VAL A 146 -1.78 15.73 -4.90
CA VAL A 146 -0.99 14.80 -4.10
C VAL A 146 -0.12 15.55 -3.10
N ARG A 147 0.34 14.85 -2.07
CA ARG A 147 1.33 15.38 -1.11
C ARG A 147 2.50 14.41 -0.94
N PRO A 148 3.77 14.87 -0.93
CA PRO A 148 4.91 14.02 -0.65
C PRO A 148 4.79 13.34 0.72
N MET A 149 5.03 12.04 0.79
CA MET A 149 5.02 11.29 2.05
C MET A 149 6.38 11.44 2.77
N LEU A 150 6.37 11.87 4.04
CA LEU A 150 7.60 12.13 4.82
C LEU A 150 7.89 11.06 5.88
N GLU A 151 6.97 10.14 6.09
CA GLU A 151 7.08 9.04 7.04
C GLU A 151 6.27 7.83 6.56
N MET A 152 6.55 6.67 7.15
CA MET A 152 5.84 5.43 6.85
C MET A 152 4.35 5.58 7.16
N ALA A 153 3.51 5.09 6.25
CA ALA A 153 2.07 5.09 6.38
C ALA A 153 1.56 3.65 6.54
N PRO A 154 0.62 3.40 7.46
CA PRO A 154 -0.02 2.10 7.54
C PRO A 154 -0.90 1.88 6.30
N SER A 155 -1.12 0.60 6.00
CA SER A 155 -1.86 0.10 4.84
C SER A 155 -1.10 0.22 3.51
N ALA A 156 -1.21 -0.84 2.71
CA ALA A 156 -0.79 -0.91 1.32
C ALA A 156 -1.95 -1.41 0.44
N ALA A 157 -3.18 -1.12 0.87
CA ALA A 157 -4.38 -1.68 0.26
C ALA A 157 -4.59 -1.19 -1.18
N ALA A 158 -4.20 0.05 -1.52
CA ALA A 158 -4.23 0.53 -2.89
C ALA A 158 -3.14 1.55 -3.20
N TYR A 159 -2.34 1.32 -4.24
CA TYR A 159 -1.30 2.26 -4.67
C TYR A 159 -0.95 2.11 -6.16
N VAL A 160 -0.38 3.16 -6.75
CA VAL A 160 0.17 3.16 -8.11
C VAL A 160 1.69 3.16 -8.04
N LEU A 161 2.35 2.33 -8.85
CA LEU A 161 3.79 2.30 -9.05
C LEU A 161 4.16 2.62 -10.50
N SER A 162 5.30 3.28 -10.70
CA SER A 162 5.98 3.27 -12.00
C SER A 162 6.82 2.01 -12.16
N GLN A 163 7.21 1.67 -13.39
CA GLN A 163 8.10 0.52 -13.65
C GLN A 163 9.41 0.61 -12.86
N ARG A 164 10.01 1.81 -12.84
CA ARG A 164 11.22 2.11 -12.07
C ARG A 164 11.03 1.79 -10.59
N ALA A 165 9.83 2.03 -10.08
CA ALA A 165 9.51 1.77 -8.70
C ALA A 165 9.41 0.27 -8.41
N CYS A 166 8.81 -0.52 -9.30
CA CYS A 166 8.81 -1.98 -9.22
C CYS A 166 10.24 -2.54 -9.22
N GLN A 167 11.12 -2.07 -10.10
CA GLN A 167 12.52 -2.50 -10.12
C GLN A 167 13.25 -2.18 -8.79
N LYS A 168 13.04 -0.99 -8.24
CA LYS A 168 13.60 -0.60 -6.94
C LYS A 168 13.10 -1.51 -5.82
N LEU A 169 11.79 -1.76 -5.76
CA LEU A 169 11.20 -2.61 -4.73
C LEU A 169 11.69 -4.06 -4.84
N LEU A 170 11.83 -4.60 -6.05
CA LEU A 170 12.43 -5.93 -6.28
C LEU A 170 13.88 -6.00 -5.77
N ASN A 171 14.69 -5.00 -6.10
CA ASN A 171 16.09 -4.94 -5.67
C ASN A 171 16.20 -4.78 -4.14
N TRP A 172 15.37 -3.93 -3.53
CA TRP A 172 15.37 -3.74 -2.08
C TRP A 172 14.82 -4.94 -1.31
N SER A 173 13.99 -5.77 -1.96
CA SER A 173 13.34 -6.93 -1.34
C SER A 173 14.07 -8.25 -1.59
N GLU A 174 15.31 -8.22 -2.09
CA GLU A 174 16.19 -9.40 -2.07
C GLU A 174 16.31 -10.00 -0.67
N LYS A 175 16.31 -9.12 0.35
CA LYS A 175 16.13 -9.48 1.76
C LYS A 175 15.18 -8.52 2.42
N TYR A 176 14.17 -9.03 3.13
CA TYR A 176 13.23 -8.18 3.85
C TYR A 176 12.76 -8.83 5.16
N SER A 177 12.31 -7.99 6.10
CA SER A 177 11.55 -8.42 7.27
C SER A 177 10.52 -7.39 7.73
N ASP A 178 10.30 -6.33 6.94
CA ASP A 178 9.27 -5.33 7.20
C ASP A 178 7.93 -5.80 6.64
N HIS A 179 6.82 -5.39 7.28
CA HIS A 179 5.50 -5.55 6.68
C HIS A 179 5.48 -4.83 5.34
N LEU A 180 4.63 -5.30 4.43
CA LEU A 180 4.52 -4.71 3.08
C LEU A 180 4.30 -3.19 3.12
N ASP A 181 3.37 -2.72 3.96
CA ASP A 181 3.02 -1.31 4.09
C ASP A 181 4.17 -0.46 4.63
N ASP A 182 4.85 -0.94 5.68
CA ASP A 182 6.10 -0.34 6.15
C ASP A 182 7.13 -0.30 4.99
N PHE A 183 7.37 -1.43 4.32
CA PHE A 183 8.44 -1.59 3.32
C PHE A 183 8.32 -0.64 2.11
N VAL A 184 7.12 -0.54 1.54
CA VAL A 184 6.84 0.35 0.39
C VAL A 184 6.81 1.81 0.80
N SER A 185 6.51 2.11 2.08
CA SER A 185 6.40 3.47 2.61
C SER A 185 7.61 3.97 3.41
N ILE A 186 8.72 3.22 3.49
CA ILE A 186 9.96 3.72 4.08
C ILE A 186 10.51 4.86 3.21
N PRO A 187 10.68 6.09 3.76
CA PRO A 187 11.31 7.17 3.03
C PRO A 187 12.77 6.84 2.69
N ARG A 188 13.14 6.95 1.42
CA ARG A 188 14.50 6.75 0.89
C ARG A 188 14.85 7.94 -0.02
N SER A 189 16.14 8.23 -0.21
CA SER A 189 16.59 9.43 -0.94
C SER A 189 16.18 9.45 -2.42
N ASP A 190 16.09 8.29 -3.07
CA ASP A 190 15.58 8.13 -4.44
C ASP A 190 14.27 7.34 -4.42
N TRP A 191 13.29 7.81 -3.65
CA TRP A 191 11.95 7.21 -3.58
C TRP A 191 10.90 8.30 -3.52
N ARG A 192 10.37 8.65 -4.70
CA ARG A 192 9.38 9.72 -4.89
C ARG A 192 7.99 9.19 -4.56
N MET A 193 7.67 9.20 -3.26
CA MET A 193 6.38 8.76 -2.74
C MET A 193 5.43 9.92 -2.50
N TYR A 194 4.19 9.73 -2.93
CA TYR A 194 3.12 10.67 -2.71
C TYR A 194 1.87 9.97 -2.16
N GLN A 195 1.06 10.74 -1.43
CA GLN A 195 -0.28 10.37 -1.04
C GLN A 195 -1.27 11.10 -1.93
N CYS A 196 -2.21 10.37 -2.54
CA CYS A 196 -3.39 10.95 -3.17
C CYS A 196 -4.23 11.66 -2.10
N PHE A 197 -4.59 12.92 -2.36
CA PHE A 197 -5.14 13.80 -1.33
C PHE A 197 -6.31 14.61 -1.94
N PRO A 198 -7.57 14.14 -1.84
CA PRO A 198 -8.04 13.07 -0.94
C PRO A 198 -7.70 11.64 -1.40
N ALA A 199 -7.73 10.71 -0.44
CA ALA A 199 -7.67 9.28 -0.71
C ALA A 199 -8.92 8.82 -1.47
N VAL A 200 -8.73 7.96 -2.47
CA VAL A 200 -9.80 7.43 -3.34
C VAL A 200 -10.07 5.95 -3.11
N GLY A 201 -9.41 5.35 -2.12
CA GLY A 201 -9.68 4.00 -1.64
C GLY A 201 -9.70 3.93 -0.12
N VAL A 202 -10.44 2.97 0.42
CA VAL A 202 -10.50 2.68 1.86
C VAL A 202 -10.49 1.17 2.02
N GLN A 203 -9.58 0.65 2.85
CA GLN A 203 -9.66 -0.76 3.21
C GLN A 203 -10.92 -1.01 4.06
N MET A 204 -11.65 -2.09 3.79
CA MET A 204 -12.98 -2.34 4.36
C MET A 204 -13.01 -2.36 5.89
N ILE A 205 -11.91 -2.72 6.56
CA ILE A 205 -11.78 -2.66 8.02
C ILE A 205 -11.90 -1.22 8.59
N TRP A 206 -11.64 -0.21 7.77
CA TRP A 206 -11.75 1.21 8.12
C TRP A 206 -12.98 1.88 7.53
N SER A 207 -13.76 1.18 6.69
CA SER A 207 -14.97 1.73 6.11
C SER A 207 -16.15 1.62 7.06
N LYS A 208 -16.98 2.66 7.16
CA LYS A 208 -18.29 2.59 7.83
C LYS A 208 -19.27 1.69 7.09
N GLN A 209 -19.06 1.41 5.80
CA GLN A 209 -19.86 0.43 5.05
C GLN A 209 -19.60 -1.01 5.51
N GLN A 210 -18.59 -1.24 6.36
CA GLN A 210 -18.35 -2.55 6.97
C GLN A 210 -19.59 -3.07 7.68
N ASP A 211 -20.50 -2.24 8.19
CA ASP A 211 -21.70 -2.72 8.88
C ASP A 211 -22.66 -3.45 7.93
N HIS A 212 -22.67 -3.08 6.64
CA HIS A 212 -23.53 -3.65 5.60
C HIS A 212 -22.86 -4.72 4.72
N ALA A 213 -21.53 -4.82 4.74
CA ALA A 213 -20.79 -5.82 3.96
C ALA A 213 -20.93 -7.25 4.52
N VAL A 214 -20.61 -8.26 3.71
CA VAL A 214 -20.53 -9.67 4.15
C VAL A 214 -19.32 -9.85 5.09
N LYS A 215 -19.46 -10.64 6.17
CA LYS A 215 -18.39 -10.83 7.19
C LYS A 215 -17.02 -11.23 6.60
N GLU A 216 -17.01 -11.96 5.49
CA GLU A 216 -15.79 -12.43 4.79
C GLU A 216 -15.00 -11.31 4.13
N VAL A 217 -15.66 -10.21 3.77
CA VAL A 217 -14.99 -9.00 3.26
C VAL A 217 -14.44 -8.16 4.43
N LYS A 218 -15.09 -8.22 5.60
CA LYS A 218 -14.72 -7.41 6.79
C LYS A 218 -13.44 -7.86 7.50
N VAL A 219 -13.22 -9.16 7.60
CA VAL A 219 -12.19 -9.73 8.46
C VAL A 219 -11.00 -10.15 7.63
N SER A 220 -9.84 -9.51 7.83
CA SER A 220 -8.60 -9.98 7.24
C SER A 220 -8.38 -11.44 7.65
N GLU A 221 -8.03 -12.33 6.73
CA GLU A 221 -7.74 -13.73 7.07
C GLU A 221 -6.57 -13.83 8.08
N ARG A 222 -5.72 -12.80 8.18
CA ARG A 222 -4.71 -12.64 9.24
C ARG A 222 -5.30 -12.76 10.65
N SER A 223 -6.58 -12.44 10.83
CA SER A 223 -7.26 -12.51 12.13
C SER A 223 -7.93 -13.86 12.40
N GLN A 224 -8.15 -14.70 11.38
CA GLN A 224 -8.92 -15.94 11.55
C GLN A 224 -8.08 -17.12 12.06
N ASP A 225 -6.78 -17.18 11.73
CA ASP A 225 -5.96 -18.34 12.07
C ASP A 225 -4.87 -17.99 13.10
N GLN A 226 -5.25 -17.99 14.39
CA GLN A 226 -4.34 -17.69 15.51
C GLN A 226 -3.13 -18.66 15.58
N LYS A 227 -3.26 -19.87 15.02
CA LYS A 227 -2.17 -20.86 14.99
C LYS A 227 -1.03 -20.42 14.07
N THR A 228 -1.35 -19.77 12.95
CA THR A 228 -0.39 -19.32 11.92
C THR A 228 0.25 -17.98 12.28
N ASN A 229 -0.39 -17.19 13.15
CA ASN A 229 -0.03 -15.78 13.42
C ASN A 229 0.39 -15.49 14.87
N SER A 230 0.68 -16.51 15.69
CA SER A 230 1.15 -16.34 17.07
C SER A 230 2.66 -16.63 17.22
N GLY A 231 3.28 -16.05 18.26
CA GLY A 231 4.64 -16.42 18.66
C GLY A 231 5.80 -15.70 17.95
N LEU A 232 5.55 -14.53 17.33
CA LEU A 232 6.62 -13.77 16.67
C LEU A 232 7.76 -13.39 17.63
N ASP A 233 8.97 -13.78 17.24
CA ASP A 233 10.18 -13.28 17.88
C ASP A 233 10.28 -11.76 17.70
N LYS A 234 10.47 -11.04 18.80
CA LYS A 234 10.67 -9.58 18.80
C LYS A 234 12.12 -9.19 18.56
N GLY A 235 12.98 -10.19 18.45
CA GLY A 235 14.40 -10.06 18.25
C GLY A 235 15.19 -9.77 19.52
N PRO A 236 16.52 -9.75 19.37
CA PRO A 236 17.44 -9.50 20.46
C PRO A 236 17.24 -8.10 21.04
N LEU A 237 17.62 -7.94 22.30
CA LEU A 237 17.43 -6.69 23.05
C LEU A 237 18.08 -5.49 22.35
N TRP A 238 19.26 -5.67 21.76
CA TRP A 238 19.98 -4.60 21.05
C TRP A 238 19.16 -4.04 19.87
N PHE A 239 18.42 -4.89 19.15
CA PHE A 239 17.58 -4.48 18.03
C PHE A 239 16.42 -3.63 18.51
N ARG A 240 15.75 -4.08 19.58
CA ARG A 240 14.64 -3.35 20.21
C ARG A 240 15.08 -1.98 20.74
N LEU A 241 16.22 -1.92 21.42
CA LEU A 241 16.79 -0.66 21.92
C LEU A 241 17.13 0.30 20.78
N ARG A 242 17.81 -0.20 19.73
CA ARG A 242 18.13 0.61 18.54
C ARG A 242 16.87 1.22 17.92
N ARG A 243 15.80 0.43 17.77
CA ARG A 243 14.53 0.89 17.19
C ARG A 243 13.89 2.00 18.04
N GLU A 244 13.85 1.82 19.36
CA GLU A 244 13.34 2.85 20.28
C GLU A 244 14.16 4.14 20.22
N LEU A 245 15.48 4.05 20.14
CA LEU A 245 16.36 5.22 19.99
C LEU A 245 16.10 5.97 18.68
N VAL A 246 15.93 5.26 17.56
CA VAL A 246 15.58 5.86 16.26
C VAL A 246 14.21 6.56 16.34
N ALA A 247 13.21 5.90 16.94
CA ALA A 247 11.88 6.48 17.12
C ALA A 247 11.92 7.71 18.03
N ALA A 248 12.68 7.67 19.13
CA ALA A 248 12.85 8.79 20.06
C ALA A 248 13.54 9.99 19.39
N ARG A 249 14.62 9.75 18.63
CA ARG A 249 15.32 10.78 17.85
C ARG A 249 14.37 11.45 16.85
N ARG A 250 13.57 10.67 16.12
CA ARG A 250 12.58 11.21 15.18
C ARG A 250 11.51 12.04 15.89
N LYS A 251 10.97 11.56 17.01
CA LYS A 251 10.00 12.31 17.83
C LYS A 251 10.60 13.64 18.32
N LEU A 252 11.85 13.62 18.78
CA LEU A 252 12.55 14.82 19.23
C LEU A 252 12.74 15.83 18.10
N TYR A 253 13.20 15.39 16.93
CA TYR A 253 13.33 16.25 15.74
C TYR A 253 12.04 17.01 15.42
N TRP A 254 10.91 16.30 15.40
CA TRP A 254 9.61 16.91 15.09
C TRP A 254 9.14 17.87 16.19
N ARG A 255 9.41 17.54 17.46
CA ARG A 255 9.07 18.39 18.62
C ARG A 255 9.89 19.68 18.69
N VAL A 256 11.18 19.63 18.35
CA VAL A 256 12.10 20.78 18.44
C VAL A 256 12.05 21.65 17.16
N GLY A 257 10.87 21.79 16.56
CA GLY A 257 10.63 22.71 15.44
C GLY A 257 10.69 22.09 14.04
N GLY A 258 10.89 20.77 13.89
CA GLY A 258 10.70 20.10 12.60
C GLY A 258 9.26 20.27 12.08
N GLN A 259 8.27 20.17 12.98
CA GLN A 259 6.86 20.30 12.61
C GLN A 259 6.51 21.74 12.22
N THR A 260 7.00 22.72 12.96
CA THR A 260 6.80 24.15 12.65
C THR A 260 7.36 24.47 11.26
N ARG A 261 8.61 24.07 10.99
CA ARG A 261 9.23 24.27 9.66
C ARG A 261 8.46 23.60 8.54
N LEU A 262 7.93 22.40 8.77
CA LEU A 262 7.10 21.70 7.80
C LEU A 262 5.85 22.53 7.44
N LEU A 263 5.15 23.05 8.45
CA LEU A 263 3.95 23.85 8.26
C LEU A 263 4.26 25.20 7.59
N GLU A 264 5.36 25.86 7.96
CA GLU A 264 5.84 27.11 7.33
C GLU A 264 6.13 26.92 5.83
N GLN A 265 6.54 25.72 5.42
CA GLN A 265 6.80 25.37 4.02
C GLN A 265 5.52 24.96 3.26
N GLY A 266 4.34 25.00 3.89
CA GLY A 266 3.07 24.58 3.29
C GLY A 266 2.78 23.08 3.43
N GLY A 267 3.56 22.36 4.24
CA GLY A 267 3.32 20.96 4.57
C GLY A 267 2.04 20.74 5.39
N TYR A 268 1.70 19.47 5.61
CA TYR A 268 0.47 19.07 6.29
C TYR A 268 0.76 18.08 7.41
N VAL A 269 0.06 18.22 8.53
CA VAL A 269 0.08 17.28 9.65
C VAL A 269 -1.36 16.99 10.07
N GLY A 270 -1.82 15.76 9.84
CA GLY A 270 -3.22 15.42 10.07
C GLY A 270 -3.61 14.08 9.47
N PHE A 271 -4.90 13.78 9.54
CA PHE A 271 -5.49 12.63 8.86
C PHE A 271 -5.62 12.91 7.36
N ILE A 272 -5.50 11.86 6.55
CA ILE A 272 -5.74 11.96 5.11
C ILE A 272 -7.25 12.10 4.90
N PRO A 273 -7.76 13.14 4.22
CA PRO A 273 -9.16 13.19 3.85
C PRO A 273 -9.48 12.11 2.82
N CYS A 274 -10.68 11.55 2.87
CA CYS A 274 -11.19 10.65 1.83
C CYS A 274 -12.04 11.44 0.83
N ALA A 275 -12.23 10.88 -0.36
CA ALA A 275 -13.22 11.38 -1.31
C ALA A 275 -14.62 11.39 -0.64
N ASP A 276 -15.46 12.35 -1.04
CA ASP A 276 -16.73 12.64 -0.35
C ASP A 276 -17.72 11.46 -0.33
N ASP A 277 -17.57 10.51 -1.25
CA ASP A 277 -18.38 9.30 -1.37
C ASP A 277 -17.83 8.11 -0.57
N LEU A 278 -16.68 8.26 0.10
CA LEU A 278 -16.09 7.28 0.99
C LEU A 278 -16.29 7.68 2.46
N SER A 279 -16.69 6.72 3.29
CA SER A 279 -16.99 6.96 4.71
C SER A 279 -16.04 6.17 5.63
N VAL A 280 -15.20 6.90 6.39
CA VAL A 280 -14.27 6.38 7.40
C VAL A 280 -14.61 6.84 8.81
#